data_AF-A0A933YU84-F1
#
_entry.id   AF-A0A933YU84-F1
#
_cell.length_a   1.000
_cell.length_b   1.000
_cell.length_c   1.000
_cell.angle_alpha   90.00
_cell.angle_beta   90.00
_cell.angle_gamma   90.00
#
_symmetry.space_group_name_H-M   'P 1'
#
loop_
_entity.id
_entity.type
_entity.pdbx_description
1 polymer ?
#
loop_
_entity_poly.entity_id
_entity_poly.type
_entity_poly.pdbx_seq_one_letter_code
_entity_poly.pdbx_strand_id
1 'polypeptide(L)'
;MPAISEDSFFFISVDSVCRRPAVTCSLELGLVEMAGIMKRDNISGIVVVDGEKPIGVVSLRDLRDLIASGTSDFSNLIVRDIMKSGLITIRSSDYLFKAIFLMAKHNIHRLVVVDERDQLVGVMTDTDLFRIQTRSPLYLIQEIESATTIEQLVLLGQKMTGMLQYAVKTNADIQSLIQLIAHFNDAMTRRLIFILDCREDIRLPAGAAFLVLGSEGREEQTLRTDQDSAIVYRDDLSAAELAEVSRFADRIAPALESLGVPLCPGNMMASNPDWCHSLSAWKHLTERWITMPSPDHTVFFGVFQDLRVLHGDTAFEKELQAHLCECTRANAVFFPNMARTISSFKVPLGIFGRFLIEKKGEHSGKLDLKKGGLFALTRGISLLALEAGIAGGTSWDKLERLKHLNLVSPSDLETIRESFTFLMKMRLERQLRSVSYGKEPSNCVDPQVLSEKEQNKLRKALKGANTMISLLRNRYQLDLTSG
;
A
#
# COMPACT_ATOMS: atom_id res chain seq x y z
N MET A 1 4.99 -16.67 -14.57
CA MET A 1 4.49 -18.06 -14.50
C MET A 1 2.99 -18.01 -14.30
N PRO A 2 2.20 -18.84 -15.02
CA PRO A 2 0.76 -18.94 -14.76
C PRO A 2 0.51 -19.36 -13.31
N ALA A 3 -0.64 -18.96 -12.76
CA ALA A 3 -1.03 -19.31 -11.40
C ALA A 3 -1.09 -20.84 -11.27
N ILE A 4 -0.18 -21.40 -10.49
CA ILE A 4 -0.17 -22.81 -10.15
C ILE A 4 -1.36 -23.04 -9.23
N SER A 5 -2.29 -23.91 -9.62
CA SER A 5 -3.39 -24.32 -8.75
C SER A 5 -2.85 -25.06 -7.52
N GLU A 6 -3.58 -25.08 -6.40
CA GLU A 6 -3.19 -25.89 -5.23
C GLU A 6 -2.96 -27.35 -5.62
N ASP A 7 -3.79 -27.89 -6.53
CA ASP A 7 -3.61 -29.23 -7.08
C ASP A 7 -2.28 -29.40 -7.84
N SER A 8 -1.79 -28.36 -8.51
CA SER A 8 -0.53 -28.40 -9.25
C SER A 8 0.69 -28.14 -8.36
N PHE A 9 0.53 -27.46 -7.21
CA PHE A 9 1.64 -27.11 -6.32
C PHE A 9 2.34 -28.34 -5.74
N PHE A 10 1.56 -29.32 -5.32
CA PHE A 10 2.08 -30.55 -4.72
C PHE A 10 2.94 -31.39 -5.68
N PHE A 11 2.75 -31.24 -7.00
CA PHE A 11 3.44 -32.01 -8.05
C PHE A 11 4.54 -31.22 -8.78
N ILE A 12 4.96 -30.08 -8.23
CA ILE A 12 6.17 -29.38 -8.69
C ILE A 12 7.41 -30.17 -8.25
N SER A 13 8.43 -30.27 -9.09
CA SER A 13 9.71 -30.89 -8.73
C SER A 13 10.58 -29.98 -7.85
N VAL A 14 11.33 -30.56 -6.93
CA VAL A 14 12.18 -29.85 -5.95
C VAL A 14 13.24 -28.96 -6.62
N ASP A 15 13.84 -29.42 -7.73
CA ASP A 15 14.84 -28.68 -8.51
C ASP A 15 14.33 -27.34 -9.08
N SER A 16 13.05 -27.25 -9.41
CA SER A 16 12.44 -26.02 -9.94
C SER A 16 12.36 -24.89 -8.90
N VAL A 17 12.50 -25.28 -7.62
CA VAL A 17 12.40 -24.45 -6.41
C VAL A 17 13.76 -24.18 -5.79
N CYS A 18 14.56 -25.23 -5.61
CA CYS A 18 15.87 -25.15 -4.98
C CYS A 18 16.90 -24.60 -5.99
N ARG A 19 17.00 -23.27 -6.07
CA ARG A 19 17.81 -22.57 -7.10
C ARG A 19 19.17 -22.09 -6.64
N ARG A 20 19.53 -22.27 -5.35
CA ARG A 20 20.78 -21.75 -4.79
C ARG A 20 21.66 -22.89 -4.29
N PRO A 21 22.97 -22.88 -4.59
CA PRO A 21 23.90 -23.79 -3.96
C PRO A 21 23.88 -23.56 -2.45
N ALA A 22 23.92 -24.65 -1.69
CA ALA A 22 23.95 -24.59 -0.23
C ALA A 22 25.25 -23.91 0.24
N VAL A 23 25.14 -23.03 1.23
CA VAL A 23 26.32 -22.61 1.98
C VAL A 23 26.76 -23.79 2.86
N THR A 24 28.03 -24.15 2.78
CA THR A 24 28.60 -25.33 3.44
C THR A 24 29.76 -24.95 4.36
N CYS A 25 30.06 -25.84 5.30
CA CYS A 25 31.27 -25.77 6.14
C CYS A 25 31.82 -27.16 6.42
N SER A 26 33.11 -27.24 6.80
CA SER A 26 33.76 -28.48 7.24
C SER A 26 33.49 -28.78 8.71
N LEU A 27 33.57 -30.06 9.07
CA LEU A 27 33.50 -30.56 10.46
C LEU A 27 34.52 -29.88 11.42
N GLU A 28 35.70 -29.52 10.90
CA GLU A 28 36.79 -28.93 11.70
C GLU A 28 36.70 -27.41 11.84
N LEU A 29 35.70 -26.77 11.23
CA LEU A 29 35.58 -25.32 11.28
C LEU A 29 35.24 -24.87 12.71
N GLY A 30 35.88 -23.80 13.18
CA GLY A 30 35.57 -23.22 14.49
C GLY A 30 34.15 -22.66 14.53
N LEU A 31 33.48 -22.81 15.69
CA LEU A 31 32.10 -22.38 15.89
C LEU A 31 31.87 -20.90 15.57
N VAL A 32 32.77 -20.03 16.04
CA VAL A 32 32.67 -18.57 15.86
C VAL A 32 32.81 -18.19 14.38
N GLU A 33 33.72 -18.84 13.67
CA GLU A 33 33.94 -18.63 12.25
C GLU A 33 32.73 -19.09 11.42
N MET A 34 32.19 -20.27 11.74
CA MET A 34 30.94 -20.77 11.16
C MET A 34 29.77 -19.79 11.40
N ALA A 35 29.64 -19.24 12.61
CA ALA A 35 28.60 -18.25 12.91
C ALA A 35 28.80 -16.94 12.13
N GLY A 36 30.06 -16.56 11.87
CA GLY A 36 30.43 -15.46 10.98
C GLY A 36 29.98 -15.68 9.55
N ILE A 37 30.17 -16.89 9.00
CA ILE A 37 29.65 -17.30 7.68
C ILE A 37 28.12 -17.16 7.66
N MET A 38 27.44 -17.72 8.68
CA MET A 38 25.97 -17.66 8.75
C MET A 38 25.45 -16.21 8.78
N LYS A 39 26.13 -15.33 9.52
CA LYS A 39 25.79 -13.90 9.59
C LYS A 39 26.03 -13.19 8.26
N ARG A 40 27.21 -13.39 7.64
CA ARG A 40 27.60 -12.75 6.37
C ARG A 40 26.63 -13.13 5.25
N ASP A 41 26.27 -14.40 5.19
CA ASP A 41 25.43 -14.94 4.11
C ASP A 41 23.92 -14.88 4.47
N ASN A 42 23.59 -14.32 5.65
CA ASN A 42 22.23 -14.15 6.19
C ASN A 42 21.39 -15.43 6.17
N ILE A 43 21.96 -16.54 6.66
CA ILE A 43 21.33 -17.87 6.69
C ILE A 43 21.03 -18.32 8.11
N SER A 44 19.90 -19.00 8.29
CA SER A 44 19.46 -19.55 9.59
C SER A 44 20.00 -20.97 9.86
N GLY A 45 20.80 -21.50 8.94
CA GLY A 45 21.41 -22.81 9.02
C GLY A 45 22.48 -23.02 7.96
N ILE A 46 23.42 -23.92 8.23
CA ILE A 46 24.54 -24.27 7.35
C ILE A 46 24.67 -25.79 7.25
N VAL A 47 24.97 -26.29 6.05
CA VAL A 47 25.19 -27.72 5.81
C VAL A 47 26.64 -28.07 6.13
N VAL A 48 26.85 -29.13 6.88
CA VAL A 48 28.18 -29.67 7.18
C VAL A 48 28.52 -30.75 6.18
N VAL A 49 29.67 -30.60 5.52
CA VAL A 49 30.15 -31.53 4.48
C VAL A 49 31.46 -32.19 4.88
N ASP A 50 31.64 -33.43 4.44
CA ASP A 50 32.92 -34.14 4.40
C ASP A 50 33.29 -34.35 2.93
N GLY A 51 34.22 -33.54 2.41
CA GLY A 51 34.40 -33.37 0.97
C GLY A 51 33.14 -32.76 0.33
N GLU A 52 32.56 -33.44 -0.65
CA GLU A 52 31.30 -33.04 -1.31
C GLU A 52 30.05 -33.66 -0.67
N LYS A 53 30.24 -34.60 0.27
CA LYS A 53 29.13 -35.35 0.87
C LYS A 53 28.53 -34.59 2.05
N PRO A 54 27.21 -34.34 2.05
CA PRO A 54 26.57 -33.71 3.20
C PRO A 54 26.43 -34.74 4.34
N ILE A 55 26.91 -34.38 5.54
CA ILE A 55 26.95 -35.28 6.71
C ILE A 55 26.18 -34.76 7.92
N GLY A 56 25.89 -33.46 7.97
CA GLY A 56 25.19 -32.85 9.10
C GLY A 56 24.68 -31.45 8.80
N VAL A 57 24.01 -30.86 9.78
CA VAL A 57 23.49 -29.48 9.71
C VAL A 57 23.67 -28.79 11.06
N VAL A 58 23.90 -27.49 11.03
CA VAL A 58 23.81 -26.60 12.20
C VAL A 58 22.74 -25.54 11.93
N SER A 59 21.93 -25.23 12.94
CA SER A 59 20.86 -24.23 12.87
C SER A 59 21.01 -23.14 13.93
N LEU A 60 20.34 -22.00 13.73
CA LEU A 60 20.18 -20.99 14.78
C LEU A 60 19.58 -21.55 16.07
N ARG A 61 18.75 -22.60 15.98
CA ARG A 61 18.20 -23.30 17.14
C ARG A 61 19.29 -24.00 17.93
N ASP A 62 20.20 -24.69 17.24
CA ASP A 62 21.32 -25.39 17.88
C ASP A 62 22.27 -24.41 18.57
N LEU A 63 22.55 -23.26 17.94
CA LEU A 63 23.34 -22.18 18.56
C LEU A 63 22.66 -21.60 19.81
N ARG A 64 21.34 -21.34 19.74
CA ARG A 64 20.55 -20.88 20.89
C ARG A 64 20.57 -21.90 22.03
N ASP A 65 20.37 -23.17 21.71
CA ASP A 65 20.31 -24.25 22.70
C ASP A 65 21.69 -24.50 23.34
N LEU A 66 22.78 -24.34 22.57
CA LEU A 66 24.17 -24.36 23.06
C LEU A 66 24.45 -23.18 24.02
N ILE A 67 23.97 -21.98 23.72
CA ILE A 67 24.12 -20.83 24.64
C ILE A 67 23.33 -21.09 25.93
N ALA A 68 22.11 -21.62 25.80
CA ALA A 68 21.25 -21.93 26.93
C ALA A 68 21.80 -23.06 27.84
N SER A 69 22.72 -23.89 27.34
CA SER A 69 23.35 -24.96 28.13
C SER A 69 24.42 -24.46 29.12
N GLY A 70 24.76 -23.17 29.09
CA GLY A 70 25.74 -22.57 30.02
C GLY A 70 27.20 -22.72 29.58
N THR A 71 27.44 -23.07 28.32
CA THR A 71 28.79 -23.14 27.74
C THR A 71 29.41 -21.74 27.72
N SER A 72 30.63 -21.58 28.25
CA SER A 72 31.33 -20.29 28.32
C SER A 72 32.52 -20.15 27.37
N ASP A 73 33.05 -21.27 26.86
CA ASP A 73 34.21 -21.30 25.97
C ASP A 73 33.80 -21.70 24.54
N PHE A 74 33.24 -20.73 23.81
CA PHE A 74 32.83 -20.92 22.41
C PHE A 74 34.01 -20.92 21.43
N SER A 75 35.19 -20.46 21.87
CA SER A 75 36.37 -20.30 21.01
C SER A 75 37.06 -21.64 20.69
N ASN A 76 36.92 -22.62 21.58
CA ASN A 76 37.50 -23.96 21.41
C ASN A 76 36.54 -24.98 20.79
N LEU A 77 35.28 -24.62 20.54
CA LEU A 77 34.30 -25.52 19.92
C LEU A 77 34.45 -25.53 18.40
N ILE A 78 34.31 -26.73 17.83
CA ILE A 78 34.23 -26.94 16.39
C ILE A 78 32.82 -27.36 15.96
N VAL A 79 32.53 -27.24 14.67
CA VAL A 79 31.24 -27.63 14.08
C VAL A 79 30.85 -29.07 14.44
N ARG A 80 31.83 -29.98 14.45
CA ARG A 80 31.63 -31.39 14.83
C ARG A 80 30.95 -31.58 16.19
N ASP A 81 31.23 -30.70 17.15
CA ASP A 81 30.74 -30.83 18.53
C ASP A 81 29.24 -30.49 18.66
N ILE A 82 28.72 -29.71 17.72
CA ILE A 82 27.37 -29.14 17.80
C ILE A 82 26.45 -29.57 16.67
N MET A 83 26.99 -30.11 15.58
CA MET A 83 26.20 -30.51 14.43
C MET A 83 25.22 -31.62 14.78
N LYS A 84 24.06 -31.63 14.10
CA LYS A 84 23.15 -32.76 14.12
C LYS A 84 23.49 -33.70 12.97
N SER A 85 23.89 -34.93 13.31
CA SER A 85 24.06 -36.04 12.37
C SER A 85 22.71 -36.67 12.02
N GLY A 86 22.59 -37.25 10.83
CA GLY A 86 21.34 -37.87 10.36
C GLY A 86 20.49 -36.90 9.55
N LEU A 87 21.05 -36.44 8.43
CA LEU A 87 20.37 -35.54 7.51
C LEU A 87 19.09 -36.17 6.96
N ILE A 88 18.01 -35.40 7.02
CA ILE A 88 16.81 -35.71 6.28
C ILE A 88 16.96 -35.05 4.92
N THR A 89 17.13 -35.89 3.90
CA THR A 89 17.39 -35.48 2.53
C THR A 89 16.15 -35.69 1.65
N ILE A 90 16.13 -34.98 0.53
CA ILE A 90 15.16 -35.15 -0.54
C ILE A 90 15.88 -35.10 -1.89
N ARG A 91 15.43 -35.89 -2.88
CA ARG A 91 16.03 -35.86 -4.22
C ARG A 91 15.58 -34.60 -4.95
N SER A 92 16.45 -34.03 -5.78
CA SER A 92 16.09 -32.87 -6.62
C SER A 92 14.94 -33.18 -7.60
N SER A 93 14.80 -34.45 -7.99
CA SER A 93 13.73 -34.99 -8.85
C SER A 93 12.42 -35.29 -8.12
N ASP A 94 12.38 -35.27 -6.78
CA ASP A 94 11.17 -35.52 -6.01
C ASP A 94 10.16 -34.37 -6.13
N TYR A 95 8.89 -34.66 -5.85
CA TYR A 95 7.83 -33.65 -5.80
C TYR A 95 7.77 -32.90 -4.45
N LEU A 96 7.30 -31.65 -4.47
CA LEU A 96 7.11 -30.81 -3.28
C LEU A 96 6.20 -31.44 -2.22
N PHE A 97 5.23 -32.25 -2.62
CA PHE A 97 4.43 -33.05 -1.68
C PHE A 97 5.30 -33.85 -0.72
N LYS A 98 6.35 -34.50 -1.23
CA LYS A 98 7.29 -35.27 -0.41
C LYS A 98 8.10 -34.35 0.49
N ALA A 99 8.48 -33.16 0.02
CA ALA A 99 9.17 -32.16 0.82
C ALA A 99 8.32 -31.73 2.03
N ILE A 100 7.06 -31.37 1.79
CA ILE A 100 6.08 -30.98 2.81
C ILE A 100 5.87 -32.12 3.81
N PHE A 101 5.68 -33.34 3.31
CA PHE A 101 5.52 -34.53 4.13
C PHE A 101 6.73 -34.77 5.04
N LEU A 102 7.96 -34.70 4.52
CA LEU A 102 9.18 -34.90 5.30
C LEU A 102 9.35 -33.79 6.36
N MET A 103 9.12 -32.54 5.99
CA MET A 103 9.16 -31.40 6.92
C MET A 103 8.16 -31.58 8.07
N ALA A 104 6.91 -31.94 7.76
CA ALA A 104 5.87 -32.17 8.76
C ALA A 104 6.16 -33.39 9.64
N LYS A 105 6.54 -34.52 9.03
CA LYS A 105 6.84 -35.79 9.73
C LYS A 105 7.97 -35.64 10.74
N HIS A 106 9.00 -34.89 10.38
CA HIS A 106 10.19 -34.71 11.21
C HIS A 106 10.19 -33.41 12.02
N ASN A 107 9.15 -32.58 11.89
CA ASN A 107 9.02 -31.27 12.51
C ASN A 107 10.25 -30.36 12.26
N ILE A 108 10.67 -30.30 10.99
CA ILE A 108 11.80 -29.52 10.51
C ILE A 108 11.36 -28.52 9.45
N HIS A 109 12.08 -27.41 9.36
CA HIS A 109 11.78 -26.30 8.43
C HIS A 109 12.71 -26.26 7.21
N ARG A 110 13.56 -27.28 7.05
CA ARG A 110 14.58 -27.34 6.01
C ARG A 110 14.86 -28.78 5.60
N LEU A 111 15.17 -28.97 4.32
CA LEU A 111 15.60 -30.25 3.76
C LEU A 111 16.88 -30.03 2.97
N VAL A 112 17.81 -30.97 3.13
CA VAL A 112 19.01 -31.02 2.27
C VAL A 112 18.61 -31.67 0.96
N VAL A 113 18.83 -30.98 -0.14
CA VAL A 113 18.52 -31.46 -1.49
C VAL A 113 19.75 -32.15 -2.05
N VAL A 114 19.58 -33.38 -2.52
CA VAL A 114 20.65 -34.19 -3.12
C VAL A 114 20.29 -34.66 -4.52
N ASP A 115 21.29 -34.92 -5.35
CA ASP A 115 21.12 -35.53 -6.67
C ASP A 115 20.92 -37.06 -6.56
N GLU A 116 20.90 -37.79 -7.68
CA GLU A 116 20.76 -39.26 -7.68
C GLU A 116 21.98 -40.01 -7.11
N ARG A 117 23.12 -39.34 -6.91
CA ARG A 117 24.38 -39.88 -6.37
C ARG A 117 24.63 -39.48 -4.91
N ASP A 118 23.60 -38.98 -4.22
CA ASP A 118 23.67 -38.45 -2.84
C ASP A 118 24.63 -37.26 -2.69
N GLN A 119 24.94 -36.55 -3.78
CA GLN A 119 25.73 -35.33 -3.73
C GLN A 119 24.85 -34.13 -3.41
N LEU A 120 25.39 -33.17 -2.67
CA LEU A 120 24.67 -31.97 -2.25
C LEU A 120 24.34 -31.09 -3.47
N VAL A 121 23.04 -30.85 -3.67
CA VAL A 121 22.54 -29.91 -4.68
C VAL A 121 22.24 -28.56 -4.04
N GLY A 122 21.62 -28.57 -2.85
CA GLY A 122 21.19 -27.35 -2.20
C GLY A 122 20.44 -27.58 -0.89
N VAL A 123 19.79 -26.53 -0.40
CA VAL A 123 18.87 -26.59 0.74
C VAL A 123 17.54 -25.98 0.31
N MET A 124 16.44 -26.61 0.73
CA MET A 124 15.09 -26.10 0.57
C MET A 124 14.51 -25.80 1.96
N THR A 125 13.92 -24.61 2.15
CA THR A 125 13.20 -24.27 3.38
C THR A 125 11.69 -24.30 3.19
N ASP A 126 10.94 -24.36 4.30
CA ASP A 126 9.49 -24.15 4.29
C ASP A 126 9.12 -22.78 3.69
N THR A 127 9.97 -21.78 3.87
CA THR A 127 9.85 -20.45 3.28
C THR A 127 9.93 -20.50 1.75
N ASP A 128 10.73 -21.39 1.17
CA ASP A 128 10.76 -21.62 -0.28
C ASP A 128 9.48 -22.29 -0.79
N LEU A 129 8.90 -23.20 0.00
CA LEU A 129 7.57 -23.78 -0.28
C LEU A 129 6.48 -22.70 -0.22
N PHE A 130 6.51 -21.87 0.82
CA PHE A 130 5.61 -20.72 0.94
C PHE A 130 5.78 -19.73 -0.22
N ARG A 131 6.99 -19.45 -0.70
CA ARG A 131 7.20 -18.54 -1.86
C ARG A 131 6.47 -18.99 -3.12
N ILE A 132 6.36 -20.30 -3.35
CA ILE A 132 5.68 -20.84 -4.53
C ILE A 132 4.17 -20.89 -4.31
N GLN A 133 3.76 -21.16 -3.08
CA GLN A 133 2.35 -21.26 -2.72
C GLN A 133 1.68 -19.90 -2.55
N THR A 134 2.42 -18.86 -2.13
CA THR A 134 1.77 -17.70 -1.51
C THR A 134 1.65 -16.49 -2.42
N ARG A 135 0.39 -16.10 -2.57
CA ARG A 135 -0.07 -14.71 -2.60
C ARG A 135 0.22 -14.01 -1.25
N SER A 136 1.47 -14.07 -0.76
CA SER A 136 1.85 -13.49 0.54
C SER A 136 2.13 -12.00 0.38
N PRO A 137 1.43 -11.13 1.14
CA PRO A 137 1.69 -9.71 1.05
C PRO A 137 3.11 -9.31 1.44
N LEU A 138 3.66 -9.95 2.48
CA LEU A 138 5.01 -9.66 2.99
C LEU A 138 6.09 -9.96 1.95
N TYR A 139 5.96 -11.08 1.24
CA TYR A 139 6.93 -11.45 0.21
C TYR A 139 6.83 -10.53 -1.01
N LEU A 140 5.63 -10.11 -1.38
CA LEU A 140 5.45 -9.16 -2.47
C LEU A 140 6.09 -7.80 -2.16
N ILE A 141 6.01 -7.31 -0.91
CA ILE A 141 6.74 -6.11 -0.47
C ILE A 141 8.25 -6.30 -0.64
N GLN A 142 8.81 -7.43 -0.19
CA GLN A 142 10.24 -7.72 -0.35
C GLN A 142 10.67 -7.77 -1.83
N GLU A 143 9.84 -8.36 -2.71
CA GLU A 143 10.11 -8.37 -4.14
C GLU A 143 10.11 -6.94 -4.71
N ILE A 144 9.17 -6.09 -4.31
CA ILE A 144 9.13 -4.67 -4.68
C ILE A 144 10.41 -3.96 -4.24
N GLU A 145 10.78 -4.07 -2.97
CA GLU A 145 11.99 -3.45 -2.43
C GLU A 145 13.28 -3.91 -3.13
N SER A 146 13.29 -5.11 -3.68
CA SER A 146 14.45 -5.67 -4.41
C SER A 146 14.47 -5.33 -5.92
N ALA A 147 13.37 -4.85 -6.50
CA ALA A 147 13.23 -4.65 -7.95
C ALA A 147 14.26 -3.65 -8.50
N THR A 148 14.93 -3.95 -9.59
CA THR A 148 16.04 -3.11 -10.13
C THR A 148 15.68 -2.38 -11.41
N THR A 149 14.49 -2.64 -11.97
CA THR A 149 13.99 -2.03 -13.21
C THR A 149 12.49 -1.72 -13.10
N ILE A 150 12.02 -0.78 -13.92
CA ILE A 150 10.61 -0.39 -13.98
C ILE A 150 9.75 -1.56 -14.47
N GLU A 151 10.24 -2.36 -15.41
CA GLU A 151 9.54 -3.53 -15.94
C GLU A 151 9.27 -4.58 -14.86
N GLN A 152 10.21 -4.76 -13.92
CA GLN A 152 10.01 -5.63 -12.76
C GLN A 152 8.86 -5.11 -11.88
N LEU A 153 8.81 -3.81 -11.62
CA LEU A 153 7.71 -3.18 -10.88
C LEU A 153 6.37 -3.37 -11.60
N VAL A 154 6.30 -3.23 -12.93
CA VAL A 154 5.08 -3.50 -13.71
C VAL A 154 4.56 -4.93 -13.46
N LEU A 155 5.45 -5.93 -13.51
CA LEU A 155 5.09 -7.33 -13.25
C LEU A 155 4.63 -7.55 -11.80
N LEU A 156 5.25 -6.88 -10.83
CA LEU A 156 4.86 -6.97 -9.43
C LEU A 156 3.47 -6.34 -9.19
N GLY A 157 3.13 -5.25 -9.88
CA GLY A 157 1.78 -4.68 -9.87
C GLY A 157 0.70 -5.65 -10.37
N GLN A 158 1.02 -6.48 -11.37
CA GLN A 158 0.13 -7.55 -11.84
C GLN A 158 -0.03 -8.66 -10.79
N LYS A 159 1.07 -9.09 -10.16
CA LYS A 159 1.02 -10.06 -9.04
C LYS A 159 0.17 -9.55 -7.88
N MET A 160 0.31 -8.28 -7.51
CA MET A 160 -0.49 -7.60 -6.48
C MET A 160 -1.98 -7.75 -6.78
N THR A 161 -2.40 -7.44 -8.02
CA THR A 161 -3.81 -7.53 -8.43
C THR A 161 -4.32 -8.97 -8.30
N GLY A 162 -3.55 -9.96 -8.74
CA GLY A 162 -3.91 -11.38 -8.59
C GLY A 162 -4.04 -11.86 -7.13
N MET A 163 -3.27 -11.28 -6.22
CA MET A 163 -3.40 -11.52 -4.77
C MET A 163 -4.67 -10.86 -4.20
N LEU A 164 -4.92 -9.60 -4.52
CA LEU A 164 -6.09 -8.86 -4.06
C LEU A 164 -7.41 -9.51 -4.53
N GLN A 165 -7.45 -9.99 -5.77
CA GLN A 165 -8.59 -10.75 -6.30
C GLN A 165 -8.93 -11.97 -5.46
N TYR A 166 -7.92 -12.68 -4.94
CA TYR A 166 -8.14 -13.82 -4.07
C TYR A 166 -8.62 -13.40 -2.68
N ALA A 167 -7.98 -12.40 -2.08
CA ALA A 167 -8.32 -11.94 -0.73
C ALA A 167 -9.76 -11.38 -0.64
N VAL A 168 -10.22 -10.71 -1.70
CA VAL A 168 -11.63 -10.28 -1.81
C VAL A 168 -12.58 -11.46 -1.94
N LYS A 169 -12.23 -12.50 -2.73
CA LYS A 169 -13.06 -13.72 -2.85
C LYS A 169 -13.20 -14.47 -1.53
N THR A 170 -12.19 -14.42 -0.67
CA THR A 170 -12.24 -15.01 0.68
C THR A 170 -12.88 -14.07 1.72
N ASN A 171 -13.51 -12.99 1.28
CA ASN A 171 -14.22 -12.00 2.12
C ASN A 171 -13.33 -11.44 3.24
N ALA A 172 -12.07 -11.12 2.93
CA ALA A 172 -11.18 -10.40 3.83
C ALA A 172 -11.73 -9.02 4.21
N ASP A 173 -11.28 -8.51 5.35
CA ASP A 173 -11.67 -7.19 5.83
C ASP A 173 -11.25 -6.09 4.83
N ILE A 174 -12.21 -5.23 4.48
CA ILE A 174 -12.01 -4.26 3.40
C ILE A 174 -11.06 -3.13 3.79
N GLN A 175 -11.10 -2.69 5.06
CA GLN A 175 -10.23 -1.63 5.54
C GLN A 175 -8.77 -2.11 5.48
N SER A 176 -8.51 -3.30 6.00
CA SER A 176 -7.20 -3.95 5.95
C SER A 176 -6.70 -4.15 4.52
N LEU A 177 -7.59 -4.54 3.59
CA LEU A 177 -7.22 -4.69 2.18
C LEU A 177 -6.84 -3.35 1.53
N ILE A 178 -7.61 -2.29 1.76
CA ILE A 178 -7.31 -0.96 1.19
C ILE A 178 -6.00 -0.42 1.73
N GLN A 179 -5.78 -0.54 3.04
CA GLN A 179 -4.52 -0.16 3.65
C GLN A 179 -3.37 -0.96 3.04
N LEU A 180 -3.53 -2.27 2.88
CA LEU A 180 -2.51 -3.11 2.23
C LEU A 180 -2.21 -2.65 0.79
N ILE A 181 -3.22 -2.23 0.02
CA ILE A 181 -3.00 -1.68 -1.32
C ILE A 181 -2.22 -0.36 -1.26
N ALA A 182 -2.58 0.55 -0.37
CA ALA A 182 -1.83 1.79 -0.17
C ALA A 182 -0.36 1.51 0.17
N HIS A 183 -0.09 0.54 1.05
CA HIS A 183 1.29 0.14 1.39
C HIS A 183 2.06 -0.40 0.18
N PHE A 184 1.41 -1.18 -0.70
CA PHE A 184 2.05 -1.62 -1.94
C PHE A 184 2.34 -0.48 -2.90
N ASN A 185 1.39 0.43 -3.10
CA ASN A 185 1.56 1.57 -3.99
C ASN A 185 2.69 2.47 -3.49
N ASP A 186 2.71 2.76 -2.20
CA ASP A 186 3.80 3.49 -1.53
C ASP A 186 5.16 2.82 -1.76
N ALA A 187 5.26 1.50 -1.53
CA ALA A 187 6.49 0.75 -1.74
C ALA A 187 6.94 0.77 -3.21
N MET A 188 6.00 0.63 -4.14
CA MET A 188 6.24 0.69 -5.59
C MET A 188 6.77 2.06 -6.01
N THR A 189 6.14 3.15 -5.55
CA THR A 189 6.56 4.51 -5.88
C THR A 189 7.90 4.87 -5.23
N ARG A 190 8.13 4.50 -3.96
CA ARG A 190 9.46 4.70 -3.33
C ARG A 190 10.54 3.92 -4.07
N ARG A 191 10.24 2.68 -4.48
CA ARG A 191 11.20 1.90 -5.26
C ARG A 191 11.43 2.49 -6.63
N LEU A 192 10.39 2.98 -7.29
CA LEU A 192 10.52 3.68 -8.57
C LEU A 192 11.46 4.88 -8.45
N ILE A 193 11.26 5.72 -7.43
CA ILE A 193 12.14 6.87 -7.14
C ILE A 193 13.59 6.40 -6.96
N PHE A 194 13.81 5.33 -6.20
CA PHE A 194 15.16 4.75 -6.03
C PHE A 194 15.77 4.26 -7.36
N ILE A 195 14.98 3.65 -8.24
CA ILE A 195 15.45 3.20 -9.56
C ILE A 195 15.81 4.40 -10.44
N LEU A 196 14.98 5.46 -10.44
CA LEU A 196 15.23 6.69 -11.18
C LEU A 196 16.55 7.35 -10.74
N ASP A 197 16.80 7.40 -9.43
CA ASP A 197 18.07 7.88 -8.87
C ASP A 197 19.25 7.02 -9.37
N CYS A 198 19.21 5.71 -9.11
CA CYS A 198 20.34 4.82 -9.38
C CYS A 198 20.64 4.58 -10.86
N ARG A 199 19.64 4.69 -11.75
CA ARG A 199 19.75 4.29 -13.17
C ARG A 199 19.70 5.45 -14.13
N GLU A 200 18.97 6.51 -13.78
CA GLU A 200 18.73 7.65 -14.66
C GLU A 200 19.38 8.94 -14.13
N ASP A 201 19.99 8.91 -12.95
CA ASP A 201 20.54 10.08 -12.25
C ASP A 201 19.48 11.18 -12.03
N ILE A 202 18.24 10.74 -11.77
CA ILE A 202 17.09 11.58 -11.48
C ILE A 202 16.83 11.55 -9.98
N ARG A 203 17.28 12.59 -9.28
CA ARG A 203 17.23 12.69 -7.82
C ARG A 203 16.34 13.85 -7.39
N LEU A 204 15.65 13.65 -6.28
CA LEU A 204 15.06 14.75 -5.54
C LEU A 204 16.11 15.24 -4.52
N PRO A 205 16.51 16.53 -4.51
CA PRO A 205 17.54 17.00 -3.60
C PRO A 205 17.08 16.91 -2.14
N ALA A 206 18.02 16.78 -1.20
CA ALA A 206 17.73 16.57 0.23
C ALA A 206 16.88 17.69 0.87
N GLY A 207 16.89 18.90 0.29
CA GLY A 207 16.03 20.01 0.72
C GLY A 207 14.65 20.03 0.07
N ALA A 208 14.20 18.94 -0.54
CA ALA A 208 12.89 18.80 -1.15
C ALA A 208 12.18 17.50 -0.72
N ALA A 209 10.86 17.47 -0.86
CA ALA A 209 10.03 16.31 -0.60
C ALA A 209 8.93 16.15 -1.67
N PHE A 210 8.71 14.90 -2.06
CA PHE A 210 7.61 14.49 -2.92
C PHE A 210 6.41 14.11 -2.04
N LEU A 211 5.31 14.81 -2.29
CA LEU A 211 4.05 14.69 -1.58
C LEU A 211 3.06 13.89 -2.40
N VAL A 212 2.33 13.02 -1.72
CA VAL A 212 1.13 12.38 -2.25
C VAL A 212 -0.09 13.00 -1.58
N LEU A 213 -1.16 13.17 -2.35
CA LEU A 213 -2.31 13.96 -1.95
C LEU A 213 -3.61 13.13 -2.03
N GLY A 214 -4.72 13.72 -1.60
CA GLY A 214 -6.04 13.14 -1.82
C GLY A 214 -6.17 11.72 -1.27
N SER A 215 -6.58 10.75 -2.09
CA SER A 215 -6.75 9.36 -1.62
C SER A 215 -5.44 8.65 -1.31
N GLU A 216 -4.33 9.03 -1.93
CA GLU A 216 -3.02 8.45 -1.64
C GLU A 216 -2.44 9.01 -0.34
N GLY A 217 -2.62 10.31 -0.10
CA GLY A 217 -2.27 10.93 1.16
C GLY A 217 -3.06 10.37 2.35
N ARG A 218 -4.34 10.02 2.17
CA ARG A 218 -5.16 9.32 3.18
C ARG A 218 -4.93 7.81 3.26
N GLU A 219 -4.08 7.22 2.43
CA GLU A 219 -3.88 5.75 2.36
C GLU A 219 -5.17 4.97 2.03
N GLU A 220 -6.02 5.54 1.18
CA GLU A 220 -7.35 5.04 0.81
C GLU A 220 -7.47 4.72 -0.68
N GLN A 221 -6.36 4.41 -1.34
CA GLN A 221 -6.39 3.97 -2.73
C GLN A 221 -7.06 2.59 -2.81
N THR A 222 -7.98 2.42 -3.78
CA THR A 222 -8.52 1.09 -4.09
C THR A 222 -7.56 0.40 -5.06
N LEU A 223 -7.86 0.27 -6.35
CA LEU A 223 -6.81 -0.01 -7.34
C LEU A 223 -6.16 1.30 -7.82
N ARG A 224 -5.22 1.21 -8.78
CA ARG A 224 -4.47 2.33 -9.34
C ARG A 224 -5.39 3.55 -9.57
N THR A 225 -5.13 4.60 -8.80
CA THR A 225 -5.86 5.87 -8.86
C THR A 225 -5.05 6.89 -9.66
N ASP A 226 -5.70 7.98 -10.05
CA ASP A 226 -5.06 9.15 -10.65
C ASP A 226 -3.87 9.63 -9.77
N GLN A 227 -2.82 10.13 -10.42
CA GLN A 227 -1.64 10.70 -9.74
C GLN A 227 -1.97 12.08 -9.14
N ASP A 228 -2.33 12.14 -7.86
CA ASP A 228 -2.46 13.42 -7.13
C ASP A 228 -1.18 13.65 -6.31
N SER A 229 -0.27 14.50 -6.80
CA SER A 229 1.07 14.70 -6.22
C SER A 229 1.56 16.14 -6.28
N ALA A 230 2.52 16.46 -5.42
CA ALA A 230 3.17 17.77 -5.35
C ALA A 230 4.64 17.64 -4.95
N ILE A 231 5.42 18.70 -5.15
CA ILE A 231 6.75 18.86 -4.56
C ILE A 231 6.78 20.11 -3.69
N VAL A 232 7.38 19.97 -2.51
CA VAL A 232 7.75 21.07 -1.63
C VAL A 232 9.26 21.10 -1.46
N TYR A 233 9.87 22.28 -1.45
CA TYR A 233 11.30 22.44 -1.24
C TYR A 233 11.64 23.65 -0.36
N ARG A 234 12.86 23.66 0.20
CA ARG A 234 13.33 24.80 1.02
C ARG A 234 13.47 26.06 0.18
N ASP A 235 13.22 27.21 0.79
CA ASP A 235 13.33 28.51 0.12
C ASP A 235 14.77 28.88 -0.29
N ASP A 236 15.77 28.20 0.27
CA ASP A 236 17.19 28.49 0.07
C ASP A 236 17.90 27.54 -0.92
N LEU A 237 17.16 26.73 -1.69
CA LEU A 237 17.75 25.88 -2.72
C LEU A 237 18.52 26.70 -3.77
N SER A 238 19.69 26.21 -4.14
CA SER A 238 20.49 26.77 -5.22
C SER A 238 19.83 26.55 -6.59
N ALA A 239 20.23 27.31 -7.60
CA ALA A 239 19.73 27.14 -8.97
C ALA A 239 19.98 25.72 -9.53
N ALA A 240 21.08 25.07 -9.12
CA ALA A 240 21.37 23.69 -9.51
C ALA A 240 20.39 22.71 -8.86
N GLU A 241 20.09 22.86 -7.56
CA GLU A 241 19.11 22.01 -6.87
C GLU A 241 17.69 22.23 -7.40
N LEU A 242 17.32 23.47 -7.75
CA LEU A 242 16.02 23.75 -8.41
C LEU A 242 15.91 23.07 -9.77
N ALA A 243 17.02 23.01 -10.54
CA ALA A 243 17.05 22.25 -11.79
C ALA A 243 16.91 20.74 -11.54
N GLU A 244 17.47 20.20 -10.45
CA GLU A 244 17.24 18.80 -10.03
C GLU A 244 15.76 18.54 -9.70
N VAL A 245 15.12 19.44 -8.94
CA VAL A 245 13.67 19.36 -8.64
C VAL A 245 12.86 19.32 -9.93
N SER A 246 13.14 20.19 -10.90
CA SER A 246 12.43 20.22 -12.19
C SER A 246 12.62 18.91 -12.96
N ARG A 247 13.86 18.40 -13.06
CA ARG A 247 14.13 17.12 -13.74
C ARG A 247 13.40 15.95 -13.09
N PHE A 248 13.35 15.93 -11.76
CA PHE A 248 12.60 14.93 -11.01
C PHE A 248 11.09 15.03 -11.29
N ALA A 249 10.52 16.25 -11.21
CA ALA A 249 9.12 16.52 -11.48
C ALA A 249 8.69 16.07 -12.88
N ASP A 250 9.49 16.38 -13.90
CA ASP A 250 9.21 16.01 -15.29
C ASP A 250 9.26 14.50 -15.51
N ARG A 251 10.12 13.79 -14.76
CA ARG A 251 10.35 12.36 -14.98
C ARG A 251 9.40 11.46 -14.19
N ILE A 252 9.00 11.85 -12.98
CA ILE A 252 8.24 10.97 -12.07
C ILE A 252 6.84 10.66 -12.61
N ALA A 253 6.16 11.63 -13.21
CA ALA A 253 4.81 11.45 -13.75
C ALA A 253 4.71 10.39 -14.86
N PRO A 254 5.53 10.44 -15.94
CA PRO A 254 5.55 9.38 -16.94
C PRO A 254 6.11 8.05 -16.41
N ALA A 255 6.97 8.08 -15.37
CA ALA A 255 7.44 6.86 -14.71
C ALA A 255 6.27 6.12 -14.02
N LEU A 256 5.45 6.85 -13.27
CA LEU A 256 4.26 6.32 -12.61
C LEU A 256 3.20 5.88 -13.62
N GLU A 257 3.05 6.60 -14.73
CA GLU A 257 2.16 6.18 -15.83
C GLU A 257 2.60 4.85 -16.45
N SER A 258 3.90 4.61 -16.60
CA SER A 258 4.41 3.31 -17.06
C SER A 258 4.13 2.16 -16.07
N LEU A 259 4.02 2.48 -14.77
CA LEU A 259 3.49 1.58 -13.74
C LEU A 259 1.96 1.52 -13.73
N GLY A 260 1.28 2.10 -14.73
CA GLY A 260 -0.17 2.16 -14.94
C GLY A 260 -0.94 2.99 -13.92
N VAL A 261 -0.29 3.97 -13.28
CA VAL A 261 -0.96 4.99 -12.47
C VAL A 261 -1.34 6.14 -13.42
N PRO A 262 -2.62 6.33 -13.76
CA PRO A 262 -3.02 7.28 -14.80
C PRO A 262 -2.73 8.73 -14.41
N LEU A 263 -2.43 9.58 -15.40
CA LEU A 263 -2.30 11.02 -15.20
C LEU A 263 -3.60 11.61 -14.63
N CYS A 264 -3.47 12.60 -13.74
CA CYS A 264 -4.63 13.25 -13.15
C CYS A 264 -5.35 14.14 -14.17
N PRO A 265 -6.66 13.92 -14.44
CA PRO A 265 -7.43 14.76 -15.35
C PRO A 265 -7.52 16.24 -14.90
N GLY A 266 -7.35 16.49 -13.61
CA GLY A 266 -7.28 17.84 -13.02
C GLY A 266 -5.89 18.48 -13.06
N ASN A 267 -4.89 17.80 -13.64
CA ASN A 267 -3.50 18.23 -13.70
C ASN A 267 -2.87 18.56 -12.33
N MET A 268 -3.27 17.84 -11.28
CA MET A 268 -2.79 18.01 -9.90
C MET A 268 -1.58 17.10 -9.63
N MET A 269 -0.51 17.30 -10.39
CA MET A 269 0.67 16.44 -10.40
C MET A 269 1.93 17.25 -10.14
N ALA A 270 2.95 16.63 -9.53
CA ALA A 270 4.24 17.27 -9.28
C ALA A 270 4.92 17.84 -10.55
N SER A 271 4.64 17.27 -11.72
CA SER A 271 5.11 17.76 -13.03
C SER A 271 4.44 19.06 -13.49
N ASN A 272 3.33 19.47 -12.86
CA ASN A 272 2.72 20.77 -13.09
C ASN A 272 3.39 21.81 -12.18
N PRO A 273 3.94 22.92 -12.72
CA PRO A 273 4.53 24.00 -11.93
C PRO A 273 3.61 24.56 -10.84
N ASP A 274 2.28 24.50 -11.02
CA ASP A 274 1.31 24.93 -9.99
C ASP A 274 1.32 24.01 -8.75
N TRP A 275 1.98 22.85 -8.81
CA TRP A 275 2.12 21.87 -7.74
C TRP A 275 3.58 21.60 -7.37
N CYS A 276 4.50 22.50 -7.70
CA CYS A 276 5.92 22.41 -7.37
C CYS A 276 6.44 23.76 -6.84
N HIS A 277 6.41 23.96 -5.52
CA HIS A 277 6.70 25.25 -4.89
C HIS A 277 7.66 25.13 -3.71
N SER A 278 8.31 26.24 -3.37
CA SER A 278 9.00 26.34 -2.10
C SER A 278 8.01 26.30 -0.93
N LEU A 279 8.51 26.05 0.28
CA LEU A 279 7.71 26.00 1.49
C LEU A 279 6.97 27.32 1.75
N SER A 280 7.63 28.47 1.63
CA SER A 280 6.96 29.77 1.80
C SER A 280 5.90 30.02 0.72
N ALA A 281 6.18 29.64 -0.53
CA ALA A 281 5.23 29.77 -1.63
C ALA A 281 4.00 28.87 -1.41
N TRP A 282 4.16 27.64 -0.92
CA TRP A 282 3.04 26.78 -0.53
C TRP A 282 2.19 27.38 0.58
N LYS A 283 2.81 27.97 1.61
CA LYS A 283 2.10 28.66 2.69
C LYS A 283 1.25 29.81 2.17
N HIS A 284 1.80 30.66 1.31
CA HIS A 284 1.05 31.75 0.69
C HIS A 284 -0.06 31.28 -0.26
N LEU A 285 0.20 30.23 -1.05
CA LEU A 285 -0.79 29.69 -1.98
C LEU A 285 -1.99 29.09 -1.22
N THR A 286 -1.73 28.33 -0.16
CA THR A 286 -2.78 27.74 0.67
C THR A 286 -3.55 28.77 1.49
N GLU A 287 -2.88 29.81 2.01
CA GLU A 287 -3.54 30.99 2.57
C GLU A 287 -4.52 31.61 1.58
N ARG A 288 -4.08 31.81 0.34
CA ARG A 288 -4.93 32.38 -0.72
C ARG A 288 -6.15 31.50 -1.01
N TRP A 289 -5.98 30.17 -1.05
CA TRP A 289 -7.11 29.26 -1.22
C TRP A 289 -8.14 29.37 -0.08
N ILE A 290 -7.66 29.60 1.15
CA ILE A 290 -8.50 29.78 2.34
C ILE A 290 -9.21 31.14 2.33
N THR A 291 -8.50 32.23 1.99
CA THR A 291 -9.03 33.61 2.10
C THR A 291 -9.84 34.05 0.89
N MET A 292 -9.63 33.44 -0.28
CA MET A 292 -10.32 33.78 -1.52
C MET A 292 -11.06 32.54 -2.08
N PRO A 293 -12.19 32.12 -1.50
CA PRO A 293 -12.89 30.91 -1.92
C PRO A 293 -13.38 31.03 -3.36
N SER A 294 -12.99 30.08 -4.20
CA SER A 294 -13.51 29.86 -5.55
C SER A 294 -13.78 28.35 -5.73
N PRO A 295 -14.57 27.94 -6.75
CA PRO A 295 -14.78 26.52 -7.03
C PRO A 295 -13.44 25.76 -7.11
N ASP A 296 -12.46 26.29 -7.84
CA ASP A 296 -11.15 25.66 -8.01
C ASP A 296 -10.36 25.62 -6.69
N HIS A 297 -10.28 26.74 -5.95
CA HIS A 297 -9.55 26.77 -4.68
C HIS A 297 -10.10 25.78 -3.65
N THR A 298 -11.43 25.58 -3.60
CA THR A 298 -12.02 24.58 -2.71
C THR A 298 -11.72 23.14 -3.15
N VAL A 299 -11.58 22.91 -4.46
CA VAL A 299 -11.11 21.61 -4.98
C VAL A 299 -9.64 21.39 -4.61
N PHE A 300 -8.76 22.36 -4.89
CA PHE A 300 -7.33 22.29 -4.64
C PHE A 300 -7.02 22.13 -3.16
N PHE A 301 -7.58 22.99 -2.31
CA PHE A 301 -7.46 22.86 -0.86
C PHE A 301 -7.95 21.49 -0.39
N GLY A 302 -9.10 21.04 -0.90
CA GLY A 302 -9.67 19.78 -0.47
C GLY A 302 -8.82 18.55 -0.80
N VAL A 303 -7.99 18.62 -1.85
CA VAL A 303 -7.00 17.58 -2.20
C VAL A 303 -5.72 17.76 -1.39
N PHE A 304 -5.24 19.01 -1.27
CA PHE A 304 -3.98 19.34 -0.61
C PHE A 304 -4.02 19.17 0.90
N GLN A 305 -5.15 19.38 1.58
CA GLN A 305 -5.26 19.15 3.03
C GLN A 305 -4.93 17.71 3.43
N ASP A 306 -5.12 16.78 2.50
CA ASP A 306 -4.81 15.36 2.64
C ASP A 306 -3.40 15.08 2.09
N LEU A 307 -2.42 15.92 2.45
CA LEU A 307 -1.02 15.76 2.06
C LEU A 307 -0.29 14.78 2.99
N ARG A 308 0.61 13.99 2.40
CA ARG A 308 1.56 13.13 3.10
C ARG A 308 2.89 13.10 2.36
N VAL A 309 4.01 13.19 3.06
CA VAL A 309 5.34 13.03 2.46
C VAL A 309 5.57 11.54 2.15
N LEU A 310 5.83 11.24 0.88
CA LEU A 310 6.17 9.88 0.46
C LEU A 310 7.69 9.66 0.37
N HIS A 311 8.43 10.68 -0.04
CA HIS A 311 9.89 10.67 -0.21
C HIS A 311 10.48 12.06 0.09
N GLY A 312 11.63 12.11 0.76
CA GLY A 312 12.29 13.36 1.18
C GLY A 312 12.06 13.70 2.66
N ASP A 313 12.20 14.97 3.03
CA ASP A 313 12.10 15.42 4.41
C ASP A 313 10.64 15.45 4.92
N THR A 314 10.36 14.68 5.96
CA THR A 314 9.03 14.58 6.60
C THR A 314 8.66 15.79 7.45
N ALA A 315 9.61 16.69 7.75
CA ALA A 315 9.32 17.94 8.46
C ALA A 315 8.35 18.84 7.69
N PHE A 316 8.43 18.84 6.35
CA PHE A 316 7.54 19.63 5.50
C PHE A 316 6.05 19.29 5.70
N GLU A 317 5.72 18.00 5.88
CA GLU A 317 4.34 17.58 6.13
C GLU A 317 3.80 18.23 7.40
N LYS A 318 4.56 18.14 8.51
CA LYS A 318 4.14 18.70 9.81
C LYS A 318 3.99 20.21 9.74
N GLU A 319 4.91 20.89 9.07
CA GLU A 319 4.90 22.34 8.95
C GLU A 319 3.73 22.84 8.10
N LEU A 320 3.47 22.21 6.95
CA LEU A 320 2.32 22.53 6.11
C LEU A 320 1.00 22.22 6.82
N GLN A 321 0.87 21.07 7.47
CA GLN A 321 -0.35 20.73 8.24
C GLN A 321 -0.61 21.71 9.38
N ALA A 322 0.43 22.13 10.12
CA ALA A 322 0.32 23.13 11.16
C ALA A 322 -0.16 24.49 10.60
N HIS A 323 0.42 24.92 9.49
CA HIS A 323 0.04 26.13 8.77
C HIS A 323 -1.43 26.11 8.32
N LEU A 324 -1.86 25.02 7.68
CA LEU A 324 -3.27 24.85 7.29
C LEU A 324 -4.22 24.93 8.48
N CYS A 325 -3.86 24.33 9.61
CA CYS A 325 -4.67 24.39 10.83
C CYS A 325 -4.76 25.81 11.40
N GLU A 326 -3.66 26.57 11.38
CA GLU A 326 -3.64 27.96 11.86
C GLU A 326 -4.49 28.87 10.96
N CYS A 327 -4.24 28.85 9.65
CA CYS A 327 -4.94 29.72 8.71
C CYS A 327 -6.45 29.44 8.64
N THR A 328 -6.86 28.18 8.72
CA THR A 328 -8.29 27.82 8.68
C THR A 328 -9.02 28.21 9.96
N ARG A 329 -8.38 28.11 11.13
CA ARG A 329 -8.95 28.61 12.40
C ARG A 329 -9.08 30.13 12.41
N ALA A 330 -8.13 30.84 11.81
CA ALA A 330 -8.18 32.30 11.70
C ALA A 330 -9.28 32.81 10.75
N ASN A 331 -9.81 31.95 9.86
CA ASN A 331 -10.79 32.33 8.85
C ASN A 331 -12.19 31.79 9.16
N ALA A 332 -13.04 32.61 9.77
CA ALA A 332 -14.39 32.23 10.19
C ALA A 332 -15.32 31.77 9.04
N VAL A 333 -15.07 32.21 7.79
CA VAL A 333 -15.92 31.86 6.64
C VAL A 333 -15.40 30.65 5.86
N PHE A 334 -14.20 30.15 6.17
CA PHE A 334 -13.59 29.02 5.48
C PHE A 334 -14.45 27.75 5.56
N PHE A 335 -14.78 27.31 6.78
CA PHE A 335 -15.55 26.06 6.97
C PHE A 335 -16.95 26.12 6.35
N PRO A 336 -17.75 27.19 6.51
CA PRO A 336 -19.02 27.34 5.79
C PRO A 336 -18.87 27.30 4.27
N ASN A 337 -17.84 27.91 3.69
CA ASN A 337 -17.63 27.90 2.24
C ASN A 337 -17.24 26.50 1.73
N MET A 338 -16.34 25.81 2.42
CA MET A 338 -15.99 24.42 2.11
C MET A 338 -17.20 23.50 2.24
N ALA A 339 -17.97 23.64 3.33
CA ALA A 339 -19.19 22.88 3.55
C ALA A 339 -20.21 23.11 2.42
N ARG A 340 -20.37 24.36 1.95
CA ARG A 340 -21.25 24.69 0.82
C ARG A 340 -20.82 24.01 -0.47
N THR A 341 -19.52 24.00 -0.78
CA THR A 341 -18.99 23.25 -1.93
C THR A 341 -19.28 21.76 -1.80
N ILE A 342 -19.00 21.15 -0.64
CA ILE A 342 -19.24 19.72 -0.41
C ILE A 342 -20.74 19.38 -0.50
N SER A 343 -21.61 20.23 0.07
CA SER A 343 -23.05 20.05 0.01
C SER A 343 -23.66 20.26 -1.37
N SER A 344 -22.91 20.78 -2.35
CA SER A 344 -23.36 20.90 -3.74
C SER A 344 -23.29 19.58 -4.52
N PHE A 345 -22.51 18.59 -4.04
CA PHE A 345 -22.44 17.26 -4.66
C PHE A 345 -23.78 16.54 -4.52
N LYS A 346 -24.32 16.08 -5.64
CA LYS A 346 -25.61 15.37 -5.68
C LYS A 346 -25.40 13.89 -5.43
N VAL A 347 -25.93 13.41 -4.31
CA VAL A 347 -26.05 11.97 -4.05
C VAL A 347 -27.05 11.36 -5.04
N PRO A 348 -26.74 10.25 -5.73
CA PRO A 348 -27.56 9.66 -6.79
C PRO A 348 -28.73 8.85 -6.21
N LEU A 349 -29.48 9.46 -5.29
CA LEU A 349 -30.63 8.86 -4.63
C LEU A 349 -31.79 9.85 -4.68
N GLY A 350 -32.82 9.49 -5.45
CA GLY A 350 -34.06 10.25 -5.59
C GLY A 350 -35.09 9.89 -4.53
N ILE A 351 -36.30 10.43 -4.73
CA ILE A 351 -37.46 10.19 -3.87
C ILE A 351 -37.77 8.69 -3.80
N PHE A 352 -38.18 8.22 -2.62
CA PHE A 352 -38.45 6.81 -2.33
C PHE A 352 -37.25 5.87 -2.53
N GLY A 353 -36.01 6.40 -2.57
CA GLY A 353 -34.80 5.58 -2.68
C GLY A 353 -34.53 5.05 -4.10
N ARG A 354 -35.10 5.68 -5.13
CA ARG A 354 -34.79 5.38 -6.53
C ARG A 354 -33.37 5.85 -6.86
N PHE A 355 -32.54 5.01 -7.47
CA PHE A 355 -31.22 5.42 -7.92
C PHE A 355 -31.30 6.42 -9.07
N LEU A 356 -30.48 7.47 -8.99
CA LEU A 356 -30.28 8.41 -10.10
C LEU A 356 -29.09 7.91 -10.91
N ILE A 357 -29.34 7.54 -12.15
CA ILE A 357 -28.34 6.99 -13.08
C ILE A 357 -28.01 8.00 -14.18
N GLU A 358 -26.82 7.90 -14.74
CA GLU A 358 -26.45 8.66 -15.93
C GLU A 358 -27.33 8.26 -17.11
N LYS A 359 -27.83 9.26 -17.85
CA LYS A 359 -28.82 9.06 -18.93
C LYS A 359 -28.18 8.92 -20.32
N LYS A 360 -26.93 9.34 -20.48
CA LYS A 360 -26.21 9.44 -21.76
C LYS A 360 -24.72 9.20 -21.54
N GLY A 361 -24.00 8.84 -22.61
CA GLY A 361 -22.55 8.59 -22.57
C GLY A 361 -22.19 7.14 -22.25
N GLU A 362 -20.89 6.87 -22.14
CA GLU A 362 -20.32 5.54 -21.90
C GLU A 362 -20.80 4.89 -20.58
N HIS A 363 -21.23 5.71 -19.62
CA HIS A 363 -21.71 5.27 -18.32
C HIS A 363 -23.24 5.33 -18.19
N SER A 364 -23.96 5.45 -19.32
CA SER A 364 -25.44 5.37 -19.34
C SER A 364 -25.95 4.12 -18.61
N GLY A 365 -26.97 4.29 -17.77
CA GLY A 365 -27.52 3.21 -16.93
C GLY A 365 -26.82 3.02 -15.59
N LYS A 366 -25.68 3.69 -15.37
CA LYS A 366 -24.83 3.49 -14.19
C LYS A 366 -24.84 4.71 -13.26
N LEU A 367 -24.39 4.53 -12.03
CA LEU A 367 -24.10 5.60 -11.07
C LEU A 367 -22.62 5.56 -10.65
N ASP A 368 -21.97 6.71 -10.61
CA ASP A 368 -20.57 6.84 -10.17
C ASP A 368 -20.49 6.82 -8.63
N LEU A 369 -19.81 5.82 -8.05
CA LEU A 369 -19.62 5.71 -6.59
C LEU A 369 -18.70 6.79 -6.01
N LYS A 370 -17.72 7.26 -6.80
CA LYS A 370 -16.76 8.31 -6.42
C LYS A 370 -17.50 9.64 -6.35
N LYS A 371 -18.13 10.05 -7.46
CA LYS A 371 -18.90 11.30 -7.57
C LYS A 371 -20.17 11.28 -6.74
N GLY A 372 -20.81 10.12 -6.63
CA GLY A 372 -22.13 9.97 -6.04
C GLY A 372 -22.17 9.75 -4.52
N GLY A 373 -21.04 9.53 -3.86
CA GLY A 373 -21.08 9.34 -2.40
C GLY A 373 -19.73 9.48 -1.72
N LEU A 374 -18.68 8.84 -2.25
CA LEU A 374 -17.37 8.85 -1.61
C LEU A 374 -16.78 10.25 -1.50
N PHE A 375 -16.97 11.15 -2.48
CA PHE A 375 -16.49 12.53 -2.35
C PHE A 375 -17.15 13.30 -1.21
N ALA A 376 -18.47 13.19 -1.04
CA ALA A 376 -19.18 13.86 0.05
C ALA A 376 -18.70 13.34 1.41
N LEU A 377 -18.52 12.02 1.53
CA LEU A 377 -18.02 11.39 2.76
C LEU A 377 -16.58 11.79 3.06
N THR A 378 -15.63 11.52 2.15
CA THR A 378 -14.19 11.78 2.38
C THR A 378 -13.89 13.26 2.61
N ARG A 379 -14.48 14.17 1.81
CA ARG A 379 -14.29 15.61 1.99
C ARG A 379 -14.98 16.12 3.26
N GLY A 380 -16.18 15.63 3.58
CA GLY A 380 -16.88 15.98 4.81
C GLY A 380 -16.15 15.52 6.07
N ILE A 381 -15.65 14.28 6.07
CA ILE A 381 -14.84 13.73 7.18
C ILE A 381 -13.57 14.56 7.36
N SER A 382 -12.86 14.87 6.26
CA SER A 382 -11.64 15.66 6.32
C SER A 382 -11.89 17.10 6.77
N LEU A 383 -13.00 17.72 6.36
CA LEU A 383 -13.39 19.05 6.83
C LEU A 383 -13.67 19.07 8.34
N LEU A 384 -14.40 18.09 8.86
CA LEU A 384 -14.68 17.97 10.31
C LEU A 384 -13.40 17.67 11.11
N ALA A 385 -12.54 16.80 10.58
CA ALA A 385 -11.24 16.50 11.18
C ALA A 385 -10.36 17.74 11.26
N LEU A 386 -10.29 18.52 10.18
CA LEU A 386 -9.53 19.77 10.12
C LEU A 386 -10.07 20.80 11.12
N GLU A 387 -11.40 20.97 11.22
CA GLU A 387 -12.03 21.84 12.21
C GLU A 387 -11.67 21.44 13.65
N ALA A 388 -11.60 20.13 13.90
CA ALA A 388 -11.20 19.54 15.16
C ALA A 388 -9.68 19.58 15.43
N GLY A 389 -8.86 20.06 14.48
CA GLY A 389 -7.40 20.02 14.59
C GLY A 389 -6.79 18.63 14.48
N ILE A 390 -7.50 17.67 13.88
CA ILE A 390 -7.02 16.31 13.64
C ILE A 390 -6.26 16.30 12.31
N ALA A 391 -4.94 16.11 12.40
CA ALA A 391 -4.06 15.99 11.24
C ALA A 391 -3.83 14.52 10.82
N GLY A 392 -3.68 14.33 9.50
CA GLY A 392 -3.30 13.06 8.88
C GLY A 392 -4.27 11.90 9.08
N GLY A 393 -3.84 10.71 8.65
CA GLY A 393 -4.55 9.44 8.80
C GLY A 393 -5.67 9.20 7.79
N THR A 394 -6.21 7.99 7.84
CA THR A 394 -7.34 7.57 7.01
C THR A 394 -8.64 8.23 7.48
N SER A 395 -9.68 8.21 6.65
CA SER A 395 -11.04 8.63 7.04
C SER A 395 -11.59 7.76 8.18
N TRP A 396 -11.19 6.49 8.29
CA TRP A 396 -11.54 5.65 9.44
C TRP A 396 -10.89 6.18 10.72
N ASP A 397 -9.61 6.54 10.69
CA ASP A 397 -8.89 7.11 11.84
C ASP A 397 -9.49 8.46 12.26
N LYS A 398 -9.80 9.30 11.28
CA LYS A 398 -10.45 10.61 11.51
C LYS A 398 -11.82 10.44 12.17
N LEU A 399 -12.64 9.50 11.70
CA LEU A 399 -13.94 9.19 12.30
C LEU A 399 -13.83 8.70 13.74
N GLU A 400 -12.87 7.82 14.03
CA GLU A 400 -12.67 7.32 15.40
C GLU A 400 -12.21 8.45 16.33
N ARG A 401 -11.30 9.31 15.89
CA ARG A 401 -10.85 10.47 16.68
C ARG A 401 -11.99 11.48 16.92
N LEU A 402 -12.83 11.73 15.91
CA LEU A 402 -13.98 12.63 16.02
C LEU A 402 -15.01 12.16 17.05
N LYS A 403 -15.14 10.84 17.27
CA LYS A 403 -16.06 10.23 18.25
C LYS A 403 -15.80 10.72 19.68
N HIS A 404 -14.55 11.06 20.00
CA HIS A 404 -14.16 11.51 21.33
C HIS A 404 -14.40 13.01 21.59
N LEU A 405 -14.80 13.78 20.56
CA LEU A 405 -14.90 15.24 20.63
C LEU A 405 -16.33 15.77 20.75
N ASN A 406 -17.34 14.90 20.74
CA ASN A 406 -18.76 15.25 20.82
C ASN A 406 -19.22 16.30 19.76
N LEU A 407 -18.49 16.45 18.65
CA LEU A 407 -18.83 17.37 17.56
C LEU A 407 -19.96 16.85 16.67
N VAL A 408 -20.14 15.53 16.64
CA VAL A 408 -21.11 14.81 15.83
C VAL A 408 -21.74 13.71 16.69
N SER A 409 -23.03 13.41 16.47
CA SER A 409 -23.68 12.33 17.20
C SER A 409 -23.00 10.98 16.91
N PRO A 410 -22.82 10.09 17.91
CA PRO A 410 -22.23 8.77 17.67
C PRO A 410 -22.98 7.94 16.61
N SER A 411 -24.30 8.11 16.53
CA SER A 411 -25.15 7.44 15.52
C SER A 411 -24.84 7.92 14.09
N ASP A 412 -24.65 9.23 13.90
CA ASP A 412 -24.30 9.77 12.58
C ASP A 412 -22.90 9.34 12.16
N LEU A 413 -21.92 9.37 13.09
CA LEU A 413 -20.56 8.91 12.83
C LEU A 413 -20.54 7.43 12.40
N GLU A 414 -21.28 6.56 13.09
CA GLU A 414 -21.33 5.14 12.69
C GLU A 414 -22.03 4.97 11.34
N THR A 415 -23.10 5.72 11.08
CA THR A 415 -23.78 5.69 9.77
C THR A 415 -22.84 6.12 8.64
N ILE A 416 -22.05 7.17 8.85
CA ILE A 416 -21.04 7.66 7.91
C ILE A 416 -19.94 6.62 7.72
N ARG A 417 -19.44 6.00 8.80
CA ARG A 417 -18.40 4.96 8.80
C ARG A 417 -18.83 3.71 8.02
N GLU A 418 -20.01 3.18 8.32
CA GLU A 418 -20.59 2.03 7.61
C GLU A 418 -20.76 2.33 6.12
N SER A 419 -21.24 3.54 5.80
CA SER A 419 -21.49 3.96 4.42
C SER A 419 -20.19 4.10 3.62
N PHE A 420 -19.18 4.76 4.20
CA PHE A 420 -17.86 4.88 3.60
C PHE A 420 -17.24 3.49 3.34
N THR A 421 -17.26 2.63 4.37
CA THR A 421 -16.71 1.27 4.30
C THR A 421 -17.40 0.44 3.21
N PHE A 422 -18.73 0.51 3.12
CA PHE A 422 -19.48 -0.21 2.10
C PHE A 422 -19.21 0.28 0.67
N LEU A 423 -19.18 1.61 0.47
CA LEU A 423 -18.89 2.18 -0.86
C LEU A 423 -17.46 1.87 -1.32
N MET A 424 -16.50 1.90 -0.40
CA MET A 424 -15.12 1.48 -0.68
C MET A 424 -15.02 0.00 -1.04
N LYS A 425 -15.73 -0.89 -0.31
CA LYS A 425 -15.82 -2.32 -0.63
C LYS A 425 -16.35 -2.53 -2.05
N MET A 426 -17.50 -1.94 -2.34
CA MET A 426 -18.19 -2.10 -3.61
C MET A 426 -17.36 -1.54 -4.77
N ARG A 427 -16.65 -0.43 -4.55
CA ARG A 427 -15.70 0.13 -5.52
C ARG A 427 -14.55 -0.83 -5.81
N LEU A 428 -13.86 -1.34 -4.77
CA LEU A 428 -12.73 -2.26 -4.94
C LEU A 428 -13.14 -3.57 -5.62
N GLU A 429 -14.22 -4.21 -5.16
CA GLU A 429 -14.73 -5.47 -5.73
C GLU A 429 -15.03 -5.33 -7.23
N ARG A 430 -15.63 -4.21 -7.62
CA ARG A 430 -15.94 -3.93 -9.01
C ARG A 430 -14.70 -3.69 -9.85
N GLN A 431 -13.76 -2.90 -9.34
CA GLN A 431 -12.49 -2.65 -10.02
C GLN A 431 -11.72 -3.95 -10.26
N LEU A 432 -11.60 -4.82 -9.25
CA LEU A 432 -10.97 -6.13 -9.38
C LEU A 432 -11.71 -7.04 -10.37
N ARG A 433 -13.05 -6.98 -10.41
CA ARG A 433 -13.87 -7.70 -11.40
C ARG A 433 -13.60 -7.20 -12.81
N SER A 434 -13.55 -5.88 -13.04
CA SER A 434 -13.19 -5.32 -14.36
C SER A 434 -11.83 -5.84 -14.84
N VAL A 435 -10.82 -5.79 -13.97
CA VAL A 435 -9.47 -6.27 -14.30
C VAL A 435 -9.46 -7.76 -14.63
N SER A 436 -10.27 -8.57 -13.93
CA SER A 436 -10.38 -10.01 -14.24
C SER A 436 -10.94 -10.32 -15.64
N TYR A 437 -11.64 -9.36 -16.24
CA TYR A 437 -12.14 -9.43 -17.62
C TYR A 437 -11.27 -8.65 -18.62
N GLY A 438 -10.08 -8.20 -18.22
CA GLY A 438 -9.19 -7.40 -19.06
C GLY A 438 -9.75 -6.01 -19.39
N LYS A 439 -10.63 -5.47 -18.54
CA LYS A 439 -11.22 -4.13 -18.70
C LYS A 439 -10.63 -3.15 -17.70
N GLU A 440 -10.66 -1.88 -18.08
CA GLU A 440 -10.26 -0.79 -17.20
C GLU A 440 -11.11 -0.75 -15.90
N PRO A 441 -10.50 -0.52 -14.73
CA PRO A 441 -11.21 -0.29 -13.49
C PRO A 441 -12.19 0.88 -13.60
N SER A 442 -13.43 0.71 -13.14
CA SER A 442 -14.45 1.77 -13.20
C SER A 442 -15.08 2.04 -11.84
N ASN A 443 -15.36 3.32 -11.57
CA ASN A 443 -16.09 3.76 -10.38
C ASN A 443 -17.63 3.64 -10.52
N CYS A 444 -18.12 3.37 -11.74
CA CYS A 444 -19.55 3.45 -12.05
C CYS A 444 -20.24 2.10 -11.91
N VAL A 445 -21.29 1.97 -11.10
CA VAL A 445 -22.11 0.75 -10.92
C VAL A 445 -23.44 0.78 -11.64
N ASP A 446 -23.81 -0.33 -12.27
CA ASP A 446 -25.16 -0.56 -12.78
C ASP A 446 -26.02 -1.19 -11.66
N PRO A 447 -27.03 -0.48 -11.13
CA PRO A 447 -27.90 -1.01 -10.07
C PRO A 447 -28.74 -2.22 -10.51
N GLN A 448 -29.03 -2.38 -11.80
CA GLN A 448 -29.87 -3.46 -12.30
C GLN A 448 -29.16 -4.82 -12.28
N VAL A 449 -27.84 -4.81 -12.28
CA VAL A 449 -27.00 -6.02 -12.17
C VAL A 449 -26.78 -6.45 -10.71
N LEU A 450 -27.17 -5.60 -9.75
CA LEU A 450 -27.06 -5.90 -8.31
C LEU A 450 -28.28 -6.68 -7.83
N SER A 451 -28.05 -7.64 -6.93
CA SER A 451 -29.13 -8.30 -6.19
C SER A 451 -29.93 -7.30 -5.35
N GLU A 452 -31.17 -7.62 -5.01
CA GLU A 452 -32.02 -6.75 -4.18
C GLU A 452 -31.36 -6.40 -2.83
N LYS A 453 -30.66 -7.37 -2.23
CA LYS A 453 -29.89 -7.19 -1.00
C LYS A 453 -28.76 -6.18 -1.18
N GLU A 454 -28.01 -6.26 -2.28
CA GLU A 454 -26.94 -5.31 -2.60
C GLU A 454 -27.50 -3.91 -2.91
N GLN A 455 -28.61 -3.83 -3.65
CA GLN A 455 -29.30 -2.56 -3.88
C GLN A 455 -29.74 -1.91 -2.57
N ASN A 456 -30.31 -2.67 -1.63
CA ASN A 456 -30.72 -2.15 -0.33
C ASN A 456 -29.52 -1.64 0.49
N LYS A 457 -28.39 -2.36 0.48
CA LYS A 457 -27.15 -1.89 1.12
C LYS A 457 -26.61 -0.62 0.46
N LEU A 458 -26.63 -0.53 -0.87
CA LEU A 458 -26.22 0.66 -1.60
C LEU A 458 -27.13 1.86 -1.27
N ARG A 459 -28.46 1.66 -1.20
CA ARG A 459 -29.39 2.71 -0.74
C ARG A 459 -29.04 3.18 0.67
N LYS A 460 -28.75 2.26 1.60
CA LYS A 460 -28.34 2.62 2.98
C LYS A 460 -27.03 3.44 2.97
N ALA A 461 -26.04 3.02 2.18
CA ALA A 461 -24.77 3.72 2.09
C ALA A 461 -24.89 5.12 1.46
N LEU A 462 -25.70 5.27 0.41
CA LEU A 462 -26.00 6.58 -0.18
C LEU A 462 -26.79 7.47 0.80
N LYS A 463 -27.67 6.90 1.64
CA LYS A 463 -28.30 7.66 2.73
C LYS A 463 -27.27 8.20 3.72
N GLY A 464 -26.20 7.47 4.04
CA GLY A 464 -25.14 8.01 4.91
C GLY A 464 -24.36 9.15 4.27
N ALA A 465 -24.19 9.17 2.94
CA ALA A 465 -23.67 10.35 2.24
C ALA A 465 -24.61 11.55 2.38
N ASN A 466 -25.93 11.35 2.32
CA ASN A 466 -26.90 12.41 2.63
C ASN A 466 -26.84 12.82 4.11
N THR A 467 -26.64 11.90 5.06
CA THR A 467 -26.42 12.24 6.47
C THR A 467 -25.22 13.18 6.63
N MET A 468 -24.10 12.90 5.96
CA MET A 468 -22.94 13.80 5.94
C MET A 468 -23.30 15.19 5.40
N ILE A 469 -24.00 15.27 4.26
CA ILE A 469 -24.43 16.56 3.68
C ILE A 469 -25.34 17.32 4.64
N SER A 470 -26.37 16.68 5.19
CA SER A 470 -27.29 17.30 6.15
C SER A 470 -26.58 17.79 7.40
N LEU A 471 -25.63 17.00 7.92
CA LEU A 471 -24.80 17.39 9.05
C LEU A 471 -24.02 18.67 8.76
N LEU A 472 -23.35 18.76 7.61
CA LEU A 472 -22.59 19.95 7.22
C LEU A 472 -23.52 21.16 7.05
N ARG A 473 -24.68 21.00 6.41
CA ARG A 473 -25.66 22.09 6.24
C ARG A 473 -26.16 22.63 7.59
N ASN A 474 -26.50 21.74 8.52
CA ASN A 474 -27.00 22.11 9.84
C ASN A 474 -25.89 22.77 10.69
N ARG A 475 -24.70 22.15 10.73
CA ARG A 475 -23.56 22.64 11.52
C ARG A 475 -23.14 24.04 11.10
N TYR A 476 -23.08 24.30 9.79
CA TYR A 476 -22.63 25.57 9.23
C TYR A 476 -23.77 26.50 8.80
N GLN A 477 -25.02 26.19 9.16
CA GLN A 477 -26.21 27.02 8.91
C GLN A 477 -26.36 27.45 7.44
N LEU A 478 -26.04 26.56 6.50
CA LEU A 478 -25.95 26.91 5.08
C LEU A 478 -27.30 27.34 4.48
N ASP A 479 -28.41 26.84 5.05
CA ASP A 479 -29.78 27.17 4.64
C ASP A 479 -30.27 28.54 5.10
N LEU A 480 -29.65 29.13 6.15
CA LEU A 480 -30.04 30.43 6.71
C LEU A 480 -29.35 31.61 6.00
N THR A 481 -28.37 31.35 5.14
CA THR A 481 -27.54 32.37 4.47
C THR A 481 -27.94 32.68 3.02
N SER A 482 -29.15 32.30 2.61
CA SER A 482 -29.70 32.61 1.28
C SER A 482 -30.36 34.00 1.26
N GLY A 483 -29.60 35.04 1.61
CA GLY A 483 -30.01 36.44 1.62
C GLY A 483 -29.23 37.25 0.59
#